data_AF-A0AAV2QEM0-F1
#
_entry.id   AF-A0AAV2QEM0-F1
#
_cell.length_a   1.000
_cell.length_b   1.000
_cell.length_c   1.000
_cell.angle_alpha   90.00
_cell.angle_beta   90.00
_cell.angle_gamma   90.00
#
_symmetry.space_group_name_H-M   'P 1'
#
loop_
_entity.id
_entity.type
_entity.pdbx_description
1 polymer ?
#
loop_
_entity_poly.entity_id
_entity_poly.type
_entity_poly.pdbx_seq_one_letter_code
_entity_poly.pdbx_strand_id
1 'polypeptide(L)'
;KERAGPYSYQELKEIWELGTLNLKTLCWAQGMDGWHPLSNIPQLRWALAATGTAVNTETDMSTLILNMLNTMCRYFPSRTEDGAVIRPLPRIKRLLSDTLYLPHLVQLLLTFDPILVEKVATLLVEVMQDNPSMPTVYTTGVFFFILMYTGSNVLPIARFLHLSHMQQACRGEESGGDIMQQSILGQVLPEAMVCYLENYGPEKFAEIFLGEFDTPEVIWSSEMRRHMIEKIASHLADFTPRLKSNTRAIYQHCAIPHITYPQLQYELFCDIYYLKHLCDTDRFPDWPIKDAVALLKRVLSAWRTEVEKEPSSMSVDEAYTELGLELDTRHDDAKIRKSYFRLAQKYHPDKNPDGREKFEKVNKAYEFLCSRSAHAVDGPDPRNILLVIRTQSILFARYKEVLAPYKYAGYPMLIKTIQLEADDEQLFSKETSLLAAAAELTYHSINCSKLNAEELRREKGLEALQGAYNRCVSVLSNSSKSSDVAVEVCTNIAKCYTAAASFPMCREKLLEMPHFIKDLCHTLYFKELTKLCTVGVECVSALAVDQILQMNLLQAGVLWHLLIYLFAYDFTLDEGGVSQNEETNQQALC
;
A
#
# COMPACT_ATOMS: atom_id res chain seq x y z
N LYS A 1 -5.84 -59.19 -5.29
CA LYS A 1 -5.21 -58.23 -6.22
C LYS A 1 -4.19 -57.45 -5.42
N GLU A 2 -2.92 -57.80 -5.51
CA GLU A 2 -1.86 -57.06 -4.84
C GLU A 2 -1.75 -55.68 -5.49
N ARG A 3 -1.75 -54.64 -4.66
CA ARG A 3 -1.47 -53.27 -5.08
C ARG A 3 0.04 -53.13 -5.08
N ALA A 4 0.60 -52.65 -6.18
CA ALA A 4 2.02 -52.38 -6.30
C ALA A 4 2.22 -50.89 -6.60
N GLY A 5 3.28 -50.29 -6.05
CA GLY A 5 3.57 -48.86 -6.15
C GLY A 5 3.52 -48.11 -4.80
N PRO A 6 3.62 -46.77 -4.80
CA PRO A 6 3.56 -45.87 -5.96
C PRO A 6 4.77 -46.00 -6.89
N TYR A 7 4.54 -45.87 -8.20
CA TYR A 7 5.59 -45.85 -9.24
C TYR A 7 5.65 -44.47 -9.88
N SER A 8 6.86 -43.99 -10.14
CA SER A 8 7.14 -42.84 -10.99
C SER A 8 6.87 -43.17 -12.46
N TYR A 9 6.76 -42.12 -13.28
CA TYR A 9 6.60 -42.28 -14.73
C TYR A 9 7.77 -43.06 -15.36
N GLN A 10 9.00 -42.85 -14.87
CA GLN A 10 10.19 -43.53 -15.39
C GLN A 10 10.16 -45.03 -15.07
N GLU A 11 9.80 -45.41 -13.85
CA GLU A 11 9.60 -46.81 -13.47
C GLU A 11 8.47 -47.45 -14.27
N LEU A 12 7.35 -46.75 -14.50
CA LEU A 12 6.27 -47.26 -15.34
C LEU A 12 6.72 -47.53 -16.79
N LYS A 13 7.65 -46.72 -17.31
CA LYS A 13 8.23 -46.91 -18.64
C LYS A 13 9.12 -48.16 -18.68
N GLU A 14 9.96 -48.38 -17.67
CA GLU A 14 10.78 -49.59 -17.55
C GLU A 14 9.92 -50.85 -17.43
N ILE A 15 8.87 -50.82 -16.60
CA ILE A 15 7.94 -51.95 -16.42
C ILE A 15 7.15 -52.23 -17.71
N TRP A 16 6.85 -51.21 -18.51
CA TRP A 16 6.23 -51.35 -19.84
C TRP A 16 7.19 -51.99 -20.84
N GLU A 17 8.45 -51.56 -20.89
CA GLU A 17 9.50 -52.16 -21.74
C GLU A 17 9.78 -53.62 -21.38
N LEU A 18 9.69 -53.97 -20.09
CA LEU A 18 9.80 -55.35 -19.60
C LEU A 18 8.56 -56.23 -19.91
N GLY A 19 7.48 -55.65 -20.46
CA GLY A 19 6.26 -56.37 -20.85
C GLY A 19 5.32 -56.75 -19.69
N THR A 20 5.65 -56.33 -18.46
CA THR A 20 4.84 -56.59 -17.25
C THR A 20 3.61 -55.69 -17.21
N LEU A 21 3.71 -54.47 -17.75
CA LEU A 21 2.60 -53.53 -17.90
C LEU A 21 1.92 -53.74 -19.27
N ASN A 22 0.59 -53.74 -19.33
CA ASN A 22 -0.15 -53.80 -20.60
C ASN A 22 -1.35 -52.84 -20.59
N LEU A 23 -2.02 -52.69 -21.74
CA LEU A 23 -3.15 -51.76 -21.92
C LEU A 23 -4.34 -52.00 -20.98
N LYS A 24 -4.48 -53.22 -20.44
CA LYS A 24 -5.55 -53.61 -19.51
C LYS A 24 -5.13 -53.50 -18.04
N THR A 25 -3.84 -53.26 -17.76
CA THR A 25 -3.35 -53.04 -16.40
C THR A 25 -4.12 -51.88 -15.78
N LEU A 26 -4.68 -52.11 -14.59
CA LEU A 26 -5.42 -51.10 -13.87
C LEU A 26 -4.42 -50.17 -13.16
N CYS A 27 -4.54 -48.88 -13.42
CA CYS A 27 -3.74 -47.83 -12.80
C CYS A 27 -4.66 -46.89 -12.02
N TRP A 28 -4.14 -46.33 -10.93
CA TRP A 28 -4.83 -45.34 -10.12
C TRP A 28 -3.82 -44.34 -9.57
N ALA A 29 -4.23 -43.08 -9.53
CA ALA A 29 -3.50 -42.00 -8.90
C ALA A 29 -4.49 -41.11 -8.12
N GLN A 30 -3.98 -40.34 -7.16
CA GLN A 30 -4.78 -39.41 -6.38
C GLN A 30 -5.51 -38.41 -7.30
N GLY A 31 -6.82 -38.21 -7.11
CA GLY A 31 -7.62 -37.35 -8.00
C GLY A 31 -8.26 -38.06 -9.20
N MET A 32 -8.02 -39.36 -9.36
CA MET A 32 -8.86 -40.24 -10.18
C MET A 32 -10.04 -40.77 -9.37
N ASP A 33 -11.20 -40.89 -10.01
CA ASP A 33 -12.46 -41.45 -9.47
C ASP A 33 -12.38 -42.96 -9.19
N GLY A 34 -11.37 -43.66 -9.73
CA GLY A 34 -11.16 -45.07 -9.46
C GLY A 34 -10.02 -45.68 -10.27
N TRP A 35 -9.83 -46.98 -10.13
CA TRP A 35 -8.87 -47.75 -10.92
C TRP A 35 -9.35 -47.83 -12.36
N HIS A 36 -8.55 -47.31 -13.29
CA HIS A 36 -8.87 -47.32 -14.71
C HIS A 36 -7.85 -48.15 -15.50
N PRO A 37 -8.25 -48.83 -16.57
CA PRO A 37 -7.30 -49.44 -17.51
C PRO A 37 -6.32 -48.39 -18.02
N LEU A 38 -5.04 -48.76 -18.18
CA LEU A 38 -4.00 -47.88 -18.71
C LEU A 38 -4.40 -47.23 -20.04
N SER A 39 -5.06 -47.99 -20.91
CA SER A 39 -5.60 -47.51 -22.19
C SER A 39 -6.62 -46.37 -22.07
N ASN A 40 -7.31 -46.25 -20.94
CA ASN A 40 -8.28 -45.19 -20.67
C ASN A 40 -7.65 -43.94 -20.05
N ILE A 41 -6.37 -43.98 -19.67
CA ILE A 41 -5.66 -42.85 -19.07
C ILE A 41 -4.87 -42.15 -20.19
N PRO A 42 -5.30 -40.97 -20.67
CA PRO A 42 -4.71 -40.35 -21.87
C PRO A 42 -3.21 -40.15 -21.77
N GLN A 43 -2.71 -39.70 -20.61
CA GLN A 43 -1.28 -39.50 -20.35
C GLN A 43 -0.48 -40.78 -20.56
N LEU A 44 -0.88 -41.90 -19.94
CA LEU A 44 -0.15 -43.16 -20.06
C LEU A 44 -0.31 -43.77 -21.46
N ARG A 45 -1.49 -43.63 -22.07
CA ARG A 45 -1.73 -44.08 -23.45
C ARG A 45 -0.80 -43.35 -24.43
N TRP A 46 -0.68 -42.03 -24.31
CA TRP A 46 0.18 -41.24 -25.21
C TRP A 46 1.67 -41.45 -24.92
N ALA A 47 2.04 -41.63 -23.65
CA ALA A 47 3.43 -41.68 -23.26
C ALA A 47 4.06 -43.09 -23.37
N LEU A 48 3.26 -44.16 -23.20
CA LEU A 48 3.75 -45.55 -23.23
C LEU A 48 3.27 -46.34 -24.46
N ALA A 49 2.03 -46.14 -24.89
CA ALA A 49 1.39 -46.98 -25.90
C ALA A 49 1.33 -46.36 -27.30
N ALA A 50 1.63 -45.07 -27.46
CA ALA A 50 1.64 -44.43 -28.76
C ALA A 50 2.78 -44.98 -29.64
N THR A 51 2.47 -45.21 -30.91
CA THR A 51 3.42 -45.70 -31.92
C THR A 51 3.37 -44.81 -33.17
N GLY A 52 4.44 -44.80 -33.95
CA GLY A 52 4.56 -43.98 -35.16
C GLY A 52 5.19 -42.61 -34.93
N THR A 53 5.24 -41.80 -35.98
CA THR A 53 5.82 -40.44 -35.96
C THR A 53 4.76 -39.43 -35.50
N ALA A 54 5.09 -38.61 -34.51
CA ALA A 54 4.21 -37.55 -34.03
C ALA A 54 3.95 -36.51 -35.13
N VAL A 55 2.68 -36.16 -35.35
CA VAL A 55 2.26 -35.15 -36.36
C VAL A 55 2.35 -33.73 -35.80
N ASN A 56 2.11 -33.55 -34.50
CA ASN A 56 2.17 -32.28 -33.79
C ASN A 56 2.96 -32.47 -32.49
N THR A 57 3.64 -31.40 -32.05
CA THR A 57 4.15 -31.32 -30.69
C THR A 57 2.98 -31.15 -29.70
N GLU A 58 3.23 -31.41 -28.42
CA GLU A 58 2.25 -31.19 -27.35
C GLU A 58 1.79 -29.73 -27.30
N THR A 59 2.71 -28.78 -27.53
CA THR A 59 2.41 -27.34 -27.60
C THR A 59 1.55 -26.99 -28.80
N ASP A 60 1.86 -27.52 -30.00
CA ASP A 60 1.07 -27.25 -31.21
C ASP A 60 -0.35 -27.80 -31.08
N MET A 61 -0.48 -29.03 -30.55
CA MET A 61 -1.78 -29.66 -30.33
C MET A 61 -2.61 -28.89 -29.29
N SER A 62 -1.97 -28.48 -28.18
CA SER A 62 -2.63 -27.67 -27.15
C SER A 62 -3.06 -26.32 -27.71
N THR A 63 -2.23 -25.69 -28.52
CA THR A 63 -2.53 -24.42 -29.20
C THR A 63 -3.72 -24.56 -30.15
N LEU A 64 -3.77 -25.62 -30.96
CA LEU A 64 -4.88 -25.91 -31.86
C LEU A 64 -6.20 -26.08 -31.07
N ILE A 65 -6.18 -26.85 -29.97
CA ILE A 65 -7.34 -27.04 -29.10
C ILE A 65 -7.80 -25.72 -28.49
N LEU A 66 -6.88 -24.94 -27.92
CA LEU A 66 -7.22 -23.65 -27.32
C LEU A 66 -7.77 -22.66 -28.35
N ASN A 67 -7.27 -22.68 -29.58
CA ASN A 67 -7.83 -21.88 -30.68
C ASN A 67 -9.26 -22.29 -31.03
N MET A 68 -9.55 -23.60 -31.07
CA MET A 68 -10.91 -24.10 -31.28
C MET A 68 -11.84 -23.66 -30.14
N LEU A 69 -11.41 -23.81 -28.88
CA LEU A 69 -12.20 -23.38 -27.71
C LEU A 69 -12.46 -21.87 -27.70
N ASN A 70 -11.43 -21.05 -27.98
CA ASN A 70 -11.59 -19.59 -28.09
C ASN A 70 -12.58 -19.23 -29.21
N THR A 71 -12.48 -19.88 -30.37
CA THR A 71 -13.38 -19.64 -31.50
C THR A 71 -14.82 -20.01 -31.14
N MET A 72 -15.04 -21.14 -30.47
CA MET A 72 -16.36 -21.56 -29.99
C MET A 72 -16.93 -20.59 -28.95
N CYS A 73 -16.12 -20.11 -28.00
CA CYS A 73 -16.55 -19.15 -26.98
C CYS A 73 -16.91 -17.78 -27.58
N ARG A 74 -16.19 -17.32 -28.61
CA ARG A 74 -16.51 -16.08 -29.32
C ARG A 74 -17.75 -16.21 -30.21
N TYR A 75 -17.91 -17.36 -30.86
CA TYR A 75 -19.09 -17.64 -31.68
C TYR A 75 -20.37 -17.68 -30.84
N PHE A 76 -20.28 -18.08 -29.57
CA PHE A 76 -21.39 -18.05 -28.62
C PHE A 76 -21.11 -17.06 -27.47
N PRO A 77 -21.35 -15.75 -27.67
CA PRO A 77 -21.02 -14.71 -26.70
C PRO A 77 -21.87 -14.78 -25.42
N SER A 78 -21.41 -14.11 -24.35
CA SER A 78 -22.16 -14.01 -23.07
C SER A 78 -23.22 -12.90 -23.11
N ARG A 79 -23.16 -12.01 -24.09
CA ARG A 79 -24.04 -10.85 -24.27
C ARG A 79 -24.59 -10.81 -25.69
N THR A 80 -25.79 -10.25 -25.84
CA THR A 80 -26.41 -9.93 -27.13
C THR A 80 -25.77 -8.70 -27.76
N GLU A 81 -26.13 -8.40 -29.03
CA GLU A 81 -25.68 -7.19 -29.72
C GLU A 81 -26.08 -5.91 -28.97
N ASP A 82 -27.23 -5.92 -28.29
CA ASP A 82 -27.71 -4.82 -27.44
C ASP A 82 -27.05 -4.77 -26.05
N GLY A 83 -26.06 -5.63 -25.79
CA GLY A 83 -25.31 -5.68 -24.52
C GLY A 83 -26.02 -6.42 -23.37
N ALA A 84 -27.22 -6.96 -23.58
CA ALA A 84 -27.95 -7.72 -22.57
C ALA A 84 -27.32 -9.09 -22.32
N VAL A 85 -27.23 -9.50 -21.05
CA VAL A 85 -26.62 -10.78 -20.61
C VAL A 85 -27.50 -11.96 -21.04
N ILE A 86 -26.90 -12.96 -21.67
CA ILE A 86 -27.58 -14.17 -22.14
C ILE A 86 -27.70 -15.19 -21.01
N ARG A 87 -28.95 -15.62 -20.73
CA ARG A 87 -29.26 -16.67 -19.75
C ARG A 87 -30.17 -17.75 -20.37
N PRO A 88 -29.84 -19.06 -20.22
CA PRO A 88 -28.66 -19.60 -19.56
C PRO A 88 -27.37 -19.29 -20.35
N LEU A 89 -26.24 -19.23 -19.65
CA LEU A 89 -24.92 -19.03 -20.27
C LEU A 89 -24.67 -20.10 -21.36
N PRO A 90 -24.02 -19.76 -22.49
CA PRO A 90 -23.72 -20.72 -23.54
C PRO A 90 -23.14 -22.05 -23.03
N ARG A 91 -23.57 -23.15 -23.63
CA ARG A 91 -23.22 -24.51 -23.17
C ARG A 91 -21.70 -24.72 -23.09
N ILE A 92 -20.94 -24.21 -24.05
CA ILE A 92 -19.47 -24.32 -24.06
C ILE A 92 -18.87 -23.65 -22.83
N LYS A 93 -19.28 -22.42 -22.49
CA LYS A 93 -18.79 -21.68 -21.32
C LYS A 93 -19.18 -22.37 -20.01
N ARG A 94 -20.41 -22.90 -19.91
CA ARG A 94 -20.86 -23.70 -18.75
C ARG A 94 -20.00 -24.95 -18.55
N LEU A 95 -19.72 -25.70 -19.62
CA LEU A 95 -18.86 -26.88 -19.53
C LEU A 95 -17.43 -26.50 -19.13
N LEU A 96 -16.84 -25.47 -19.73
CA LEU A 96 -15.48 -25.04 -19.39
C LEU A 96 -15.35 -24.47 -17.97
N SER A 97 -16.47 -24.09 -17.34
CA SER A 97 -16.51 -23.59 -15.96
C SER A 97 -16.71 -24.70 -14.91
N ASP A 98 -16.99 -25.92 -15.36
CA ASP A 98 -17.20 -27.06 -14.46
C ASP A 98 -15.92 -27.39 -13.68
N THR A 99 -16.08 -27.82 -12.42
CA THR A 99 -14.97 -28.14 -11.51
C THR A 99 -14.12 -29.31 -12.02
N LEU A 100 -14.64 -30.14 -12.93
CA LEU A 100 -13.92 -31.22 -13.58
C LEU A 100 -12.96 -30.75 -14.69
N TYR A 101 -13.14 -29.54 -15.24
CA TYR A 101 -12.39 -29.05 -16.40
C TYR A 101 -11.63 -27.75 -16.13
N LEU A 102 -12.25 -26.77 -15.47
CA LEU A 102 -11.66 -25.45 -15.24
C LEU A 102 -10.28 -25.50 -14.56
N PRO A 103 -10.06 -26.29 -13.49
CA PRO A 103 -8.75 -26.35 -12.86
C PRO A 103 -7.65 -26.83 -13.81
N HIS A 104 -7.96 -27.77 -14.71
CA HIS A 104 -6.99 -28.29 -15.67
C HIS A 104 -6.66 -27.29 -16.77
N LEU A 105 -7.62 -26.48 -17.21
CA LEU A 105 -7.38 -25.36 -18.13
C LEU A 105 -6.49 -24.31 -17.47
N VAL A 106 -6.79 -23.93 -16.23
CA VAL A 106 -6.00 -22.97 -15.45
C VAL A 106 -4.58 -23.48 -15.21
N GLN A 107 -4.40 -24.77 -14.94
CA GLN A 107 -3.07 -25.39 -14.74
C GLN A 107 -2.16 -25.31 -15.96
N LEU A 108 -2.68 -25.10 -17.18
CA LEU A 108 -1.84 -24.87 -18.37
C LEU A 108 -0.99 -23.60 -18.26
N LEU A 109 -1.38 -22.64 -17.42
CA LEU A 109 -0.60 -21.44 -17.14
C LEU A 109 0.77 -21.75 -16.51
N LEU A 110 0.88 -22.89 -15.81
CA LEU A 110 2.14 -23.37 -15.20
C LEU A 110 3.10 -24.01 -16.21
N THR A 111 2.73 -24.08 -17.49
CA THR A 111 3.69 -24.44 -18.56
C THR A 111 4.69 -23.32 -18.81
N PHE A 112 4.32 -22.08 -18.48
CA PHE A 112 5.07 -20.85 -18.80
C PHE A 112 5.36 -20.66 -20.30
N ASP A 113 4.71 -21.43 -21.17
CA ASP A 113 4.79 -21.26 -22.61
C ASP A 113 4.01 -19.98 -23.02
N PRO A 114 4.65 -19.00 -23.68
CA PRO A 114 3.99 -17.74 -24.01
C PRO A 114 2.72 -17.87 -24.84
N ILE A 115 2.67 -18.82 -25.78
CA ILE A 115 1.54 -19.01 -26.68
C ILE A 115 0.37 -19.61 -25.89
N LEU A 116 0.64 -20.66 -25.10
CA LEU A 116 -0.39 -21.31 -24.28
C LEU A 116 -0.95 -20.36 -23.23
N VAL A 117 -0.09 -19.62 -22.53
CA VAL A 117 -0.50 -18.66 -21.49
C VAL A 117 -1.43 -17.59 -22.07
N GLU A 118 -1.07 -17.00 -23.20
CA GLU A 118 -1.89 -15.99 -23.88
C GLU A 118 -3.27 -16.53 -24.26
N LYS A 119 -3.31 -17.73 -24.84
CA LYS A 119 -4.54 -18.37 -25.33
C LYS A 119 -5.44 -18.81 -24.17
N VAL A 120 -4.87 -19.27 -23.06
CA VAL A 120 -5.61 -19.61 -21.84
C VAL A 120 -6.15 -18.35 -21.19
N ALA A 121 -5.34 -17.30 -21.01
CA ALA A 121 -5.80 -16.03 -20.43
C ALA A 121 -6.93 -15.40 -21.27
N THR A 122 -6.80 -15.44 -22.60
CA THR A 122 -7.86 -15.00 -23.52
C THR A 122 -9.13 -15.83 -23.35
N LEU A 123 -9.01 -17.16 -23.27
CA LEU A 123 -10.15 -18.05 -23.08
C LEU A 123 -10.83 -17.79 -21.73
N LEU A 124 -10.07 -17.54 -20.67
CA LEU A 124 -10.61 -17.26 -19.34
C LEU A 124 -11.43 -15.97 -19.32
N VAL A 125 -11.02 -14.92 -20.04
CA VAL A 125 -11.83 -13.69 -20.20
C VAL A 125 -13.17 -14.02 -20.86
N GLU A 126 -13.14 -14.76 -21.97
CA GLU A 126 -14.35 -15.15 -22.71
C GLU A 126 -15.29 -16.02 -21.86
N VAL A 127 -14.73 -16.98 -21.11
CA VAL A 127 -15.51 -17.93 -20.31
C VAL A 127 -16.09 -17.27 -19.06
N MET A 128 -15.35 -16.36 -18.42
CA MET A 128 -15.74 -15.78 -17.12
C MET A 128 -16.59 -14.51 -17.24
N GLN A 129 -16.69 -13.89 -18.41
CA GLN A 129 -17.59 -12.76 -18.63
C GLN A 129 -19.05 -13.13 -18.31
N ASP A 130 -19.63 -12.42 -17.33
CA ASP A 130 -20.98 -12.61 -16.78
C ASP A 130 -21.27 -14.02 -16.24
N ASN A 131 -20.22 -14.75 -15.88
CA ASN A 131 -20.31 -16.12 -15.44
C ASN A 131 -20.65 -16.22 -13.94
N PRO A 132 -21.73 -16.94 -13.55
CA PRO A 132 -22.09 -17.11 -12.14
C PRO A 132 -21.01 -17.78 -11.28
N SER A 133 -20.08 -18.52 -11.89
CA SER A 133 -18.97 -19.17 -11.18
C SER A 133 -17.83 -18.21 -10.80
N MET A 134 -17.83 -16.96 -11.28
CA MET A 134 -16.78 -15.96 -11.05
C MET A 134 -16.33 -15.87 -9.58
N PRO A 135 -17.22 -15.87 -8.57
CA PRO A 135 -16.80 -15.72 -7.17
C PRO A 135 -15.94 -16.84 -6.62
N THR A 136 -15.90 -17.99 -7.30
CA THR A 136 -15.16 -19.18 -6.85
C THR A 136 -13.91 -19.45 -7.69
N VAL A 137 -13.61 -18.62 -8.70
CA VAL A 137 -12.50 -18.87 -9.63
C VAL A 137 -11.14 -18.83 -8.93
N TYR A 138 -11.00 -18.03 -7.87
CA TYR A 138 -9.79 -17.99 -7.04
C TYR A 138 -9.37 -19.36 -6.47
N THR A 139 -10.33 -20.28 -6.28
CA THR A 139 -10.07 -21.62 -5.74
C THR A 139 -9.21 -22.48 -6.67
N THR A 140 -9.16 -22.15 -7.96
CA THR A 140 -8.35 -22.87 -8.96
C THR A 140 -6.87 -22.52 -8.92
N GLY A 141 -6.48 -21.47 -8.18
CA GLY A 141 -5.11 -20.96 -8.14
C GLY A 141 -4.74 -20.03 -9.30
N VAL A 142 -5.72 -19.65 -10.15
CA VAL A 142 -5.46 -18.86 -11.37
C VAL A 142 -4.67 -17.58 -11.13
N PHE A 143 -4.97 -16.84 -10.06
CA PHE A 143 -4.27 -15.58 -9.74
C PHE A 143 -2.79 -15.81 -9.41
N PHE A 144 -2.48 -16.92 -8.74
CA PHE A 144 -1.10 -17.29 -8.46
C PHE A 144 -0.36 -17.73 -9.72
N PHE A 145 -0.98 -18.56 -10.55
CA PHE A 145 -0.32 -19.09 -11.75
C PHE A 145 -0.07 -18.01 -12.79
N ILE A 146 -1.02 -17.09 -12.97
CA ILE A 146 -0.89 -15.94 -13.86
C ILE A 146 0.23 -15.00 -13.40
N LEU A 147 0.30 -14.67 -12.11
CA LEU A 147 1.31 -13.74 -11.59
C LEU A 147 2.72 -14.33 -11.55
N MET A 148 2.86 -15.65 -11.61
CA MET A 148 4.15 -16.32 -11.81
C MET A 148 4.68 -16.21 -13.24
N TYR A 149 3.87 -15.79 -14.20
CA TYR A 149 4.29 -15.70 -15.59
C TYR A 149 5.36 -14.61 -15.80
N THR A 150 6.48 -14.99 -16.41
CA THR A 150 7.65 -14.11 -16.60
C THR A 150 7.72 -13.46 -17.98
N GLY A 151 6.88 -13.88 -18.94
CA GLY A 151 6.87 -13.27 -20.27
C GLY A 151 6.24 -11.87 -20.31
N SER A 152 6.23 -11.28 -21.50
CA SER A 152 5.82 -9.90 -21.76
C SER A 152 4.43 -9.76 -22.41
N ASN A 153 3.85 -10.84 -22.95
CA ASN A 153 2.49 -10.84 -23.51
C ASN A 153 1.41 -10.94 -22.41
N VAL A 154 1.47 -10.02 -21.44
CA VAL A 154 0.63 -9.99 -20.23
C VAL A 154 -0.70 -9.26 -20.41
N LEU A 155 -1.00 -8.69 -21.58
CA LEU A 155 -2.23 -7.92 -21.77
C LEU A 155 -3.51 -8.78 -21.58
N PRO A 156 -3.63 -10.00 -22.12
CA PRO A 156 -4.78 -10.87 -21.83
C PRO A 156 -4.89 -11.24 -20.35
N ILE A 157 -3.74 -11.40 -19.68
CA ILE A 157 -3.65 -11.59 -18.23
C ILE A 157 -4.23 -10.38 -17.51
N ALA A 158 -3.79 -9.17 -17.84
CA ALA A 158 -4.25 -7.94 -17.22
C ALA A 158 -5.77 -7.75 -17.40
N ARG A 159 -6.29 -8.07 -18.60
CA ARG A 159 -7.74 -8.05 -18.87
C ARG A 159 -8.51 -9.03 -17.99
N PHE A 160 -7.98 -10.24 -17.80
CA PHE A 160 -8.59 -11.21 -16.90
C PHE A 160 -8.53 -10.75 -15.44
N LEU A 161 -7.39 -10.20 -15.00
CA LEU A 161 -7.24 -9.66 -13.65
C LEU A 161 -8.26 -8.55 -13.39
N HIS A 162 -8.34 -7.55 -14.27
CA HIS A 162 -9.31 -6.45 -14.17
C HIS A 162 -10.76 -6.94 -14.10
N LEU A 163 -11.12 -7.95 -14.92
CA LEU A 163 -12.46 -8.54 -14.91
C LEU A 163 -12.81 -9.23 -13.58
N SER A 164 -11.83 -9.80 -12.88
CA SER A 164 -12.10 -10.82 -11.86
C SER A 164 -11.66 -10.46 -10.44
N HIS A 165 -10.68 -9.56 -10.25
CA HIS A 165 -10.01 -9.43 -8.95
C HIS A 165 -10.90 -8.95 -7.81
N MET A 166 -11.93 -8.13 -8.10
CA MET A 166 -12.90 -7.62 -7.14
C MET A 166 -14.13 -8.51 -6.97
N GLN A 167 -14.26 -9.59 -7.75
CA GLN A 167 -15.48 -10.41 -7.81
C GLN A 167 -15.36 -11.74 -7.06
N GLN A 168 -14.35 -11.91 -6.21
CA GLN A 168 -14.05 -13.18 -5.55
C GLN A 168 -14.67 -13.28 -4.15
N ALA A 169 -15.30 -14.43 -3.82
CA ALA A 169 -15.91 -14.70 -2.52
C ALA A 169 -14.88 -15.13 -1.44
N CYS A 170 -13.60 -14.77 -1.61
CA CYS A 170 -12.50 -15.27 -0.77
C CYS A 170 -12.53 -14.72 0.68
N ARG A 171 -13.32 -13.68 0.97
CA ARG A 171 -13.28 -12.96 2.26
C ARG A 171 -14.68 -12.63 2.76
N GLY A 172 -14.84 -12.72 4.09
CA GLY A 172 -16.10 -12.48 4.79
C GLY A 172 -16.66 -11.08 4.54
N GLU A 173 -17.98 -10.97 4.59
CA GLU A 173 -18.79 -9.78 4.33
C GLU A 173 -18.57 -8.65 5.35
N GLU A 174 -17.36 -8.11 5.49
CA GLU A 174 -17.17 -6.79 6.08
C GLU A 174 -17.40 -5.74 4.99
N SER A 175 -18.69 -5.45 4.78
CA SER A 175 -19.19 -4.49 3.80
C SER A 175 -18.76 -3.07 4.18
N GLY A 176 -17.56 -2.66 3.75
CA GLY A 176 -17.02 -1.32 3.99
C GLY A 176 -15.50 -1.16 3.83
N GLY A 177 -14.78 -2.24 3.54
CA GLY A 177 -13.31 -2.27 3.55
C GLY A 177 -12.60 -1.59 2.37
N ASP A 178 -11.35 -1.22 2.61
CA ASP A 178 -10.33 -0.79 1.64
C ASP A 178 -10.26 -1.72 0.40
N ILE A 179 -9.88 -1.19 -0.78
CA ILE A 179 -9.75 -1.96 -2.03
C ILE A 179 -8.85 -3.20 -1.86
N MET A 180 -7.85 -3.10 -0.99
CA MET A 180 -6.93 -4.19 -0.66
C MET A 180 -7.59 -5.33 0.12
N GLN A 181 -8.67 -5.03 0.86
CA GLN A 181 -9.45 -6.04 1.55
C GLN A 181 -10.43 -6.74 0.59
N GLN A 182 -10.94 -6.03 -0.41
CA GLN A 182 -11.90 -6.55 -1.39
C GLN A 182 -11.23 -7.34 -2.52
N SER A 183 -10.06 -6.89 -2.99
CA SER A 183 -9.33 -7.49 -4.09
C SER A 183 -8.58 -8.76 -3.67
N ILE A 184 -8.73 -9.86 -4.42
CA ILE A 184 -7.90 -11.07 -4.23
C ILE A 184 -6.40 -10.78 -4.42
N LEU A 185 -6.07 -9.73 -5.19
CA LEU A 185 -4.71 -9.31 -5.45
C LEU A 185 -4.09 -8.56 -4.26
N GLY A 186 -4.88 -8.12 -3.27
CA GLY A 186 -4.40 -7.34 -2.15
C GLY A 186 -3.40 -8.06 -1.23
N GLN A 187 -3.29 -9.39 -1.30
CA GLN A 187 -2.21 -10.13 -0.61
C GLN A 187 -0.93 -10.23 -1.41
N VAL A 188 -1.01 -10.04 -2.72
CA VAL A 188 0.08 -10.37 -3.63
C VAL A 188 0.73 -9.11 -4.19
N LEU A 189 -0.07 -8.17 -4.67
CA LEU A 189 0.41 -6.94 -5.28
C LEU A 189 0.39 -5.77 -4.29
N PRO A 190 1.27 -4.78 -4.47
CA PRO A 190 1.16 -3.50 -3.78
C PRO A 190 -0.16 -2.79 -4.05
N GLU A 191 -0.55 -1.92 -3.11
CA GLU A 191 -1.80 -1.15 -3.17
C GLU A 191 -1.90 -0.27 -4.41
N ALA A 192 -0.81 0.42 -4.77
CA ALA A 192 -0.74 1.21 -5.99
C ALA A 192 -1.08 0.38 -7.23
N MET A 193 -0.55 -0.85 -7.35
CA MET A 193 -0.78 -1.72 -8.52
C MET A 193 -2.23 -2.16 -8.63
N VAL A 194 -2.90 -2.44 -7.51
CA VAL A 194 -4.32 -2.81 -7.48
C VAL A 194 -5.19 -1.61 -7.85
N CYS A 195 -4.91 -0.44 -7.26
CA CYS A 195 -5.57 0.81 -7.63
C CYS A 195 -5.35 1.18 -9.10
N TYR A 196 -4.14 0.93 -9.64
CA TYR A 196 -3.83 1.25 -11.03
C TYR A 196 -4.64 0.39 -12.00
N LEU A 197 -4.77 -0.91 -11.70
CA LEU A 197 -5.59 -1.83 -12.47
C LEU A 197 -7.06 -1.41 -12.49
N GLU A 198 -7.60 -1.00 -11.35
CA GLU A 198 -9.00 -0.58 -11.22
C GLU A 198 -9.26 0.76 -11.91
N ASN A 199 -8.40 1.76 -11.70
CA ASN A 199 -8.66 3.14 -12.13
C ASN A 199 -8.22 3.43 -13.58
N TYR A 200 -7.15 2.77 -14.07
CA TYR A 200 -6.57 3.04 -15.38
C TYR A 200 -6.72 1.88 -16.38
N GLY A 201 -7.18 0.72 -15.92
CA GLY A 201 -7.49 -0.43 -16.77
C GLY A 201 -6.29 -1.30 -17.16
N PRO A 202 -6.53 -2.37 -17.93
CA PRO A 202 -5.58 -3.45 -18.13
C PRO A 202 -4.39 -3.08 -19.03
N GLU A 203 -4.58 -2.20 -20.02
CA GLU A 203 -3.49 -1.72 -20.88
C GLU A 203 -2.43 -0.96 -20.06
N LYS A 204 -2.88 -0.04 -19.21
CA LYS A 204 -2.00 0.75 -18.34
C LYS A 204 -1.36 -0.09 -17.25
N PHE A 205 -2.10 -1.01 -16.65
CA PHE A 205 -1.52 -1.98 -15.72
C PHE A 205 -0.42 -2.82 -16.37
N ALA A 206 -0.61 -3.31 -17.60
CA ALA A 206 0.39 -4.11 -18.31
C ALA A 206 1.69 -3.32 -18.57
N GLU A 207 1.56 -2.03 -18.93
CA GLU A 207 2.70 -1.11 -19.08
C GLU A 207 3.48 -0.98 -17.77
N ILE A 208 2.78 -0.71 -16.66
CA ILE A 208 3.40 -0.57 -15.34
C ILE A 208 4.04 -1.88 -14.89
N PHE A 209 3.31 -3.00 -15.00
CA PHE A 209 3.73 -4.32 -14.51
C PHE A 209 5.03 -4.83 -15.16
N LEU A 210 5.30 -4.40 -16.40
CA LEU A 210 6.50 -4.75 -17.15
C LEU A 210 7.64 -3.72 -17.06
N GLY A 211 7.37 -2.53 -16.52
CA GLY A 211 8.35 -1.45 -16.46
C GLY A 211 9.04 -1.29 -15.09
N GLU A 212 9.76 -0.18 -14.98
CA GLU A 212 10.51 0.25 -13.79
C GLU A 212 10.01 1.64 -13.41
N PHE A 213 9.39 1.76 -12.25
CA PHE A 213 8.75 2.98 -11.76
C PHE A 213 9.17 3.24 -10.33
N ASP A 214 9.60 4.46 -10.07
CA ASP A 214 9.98 4.95 -8.75
C ASP A 214 9.52 6.39 -8.61
N THR A 215 8.22 6.56 -8.36
CA THR A 215 7.52 7.84 -8.38
C THR A 215 6.54 7.93 -7.21
N PRO A 216 6.09 9.15 -6.83
CA PRO A 216 5.03 9.31 -5.84
C PRO A 216 3.72 8.59 -6.14
N GLU A 217 3.43 8.19 -7.39
CA GLU A 217 2.18 7.48 -7.73
C GLU A 217 2.37 5.96 -7.78
N VAL A 218 3.54 5.50 -8.23
CA VAL A 218 3.82 4.10 -8.47
C VAL A 218 5.28 3.80 -8.16
N ILE A 219 5.49 2.78 -7.34
CA ILE A 219 6.77 2.16 -7.05
C ILE A 219 6.65 0.68 -7.43
N TRP A 220 7.26 0.29 -8.55
CA TRP A 220 7.25 -1.07 -9.05
C TRP A 220 8.50 -1.33 -9.88
N SER A 221 9.14 -2.48 -9.65
CA SER A 221 10.37 -2.86 -10.34
C SER A 221 10.38 -4.33 -10.73
N SER A 222 11.28 -4.70 -11.64
CA SER A 222 11.57 -6.10 -11.95
C SER A 222 12.03 -6.89 -10.73
N GLU A 223 12.69 -6.25 -9.77
CA GLU A 223 13.04 -6.86 -8.48
C GLU A 223 11.80 -7.17 -7.65
N MET A 224 10.86 -6.22 -7.52
CA MET A 224 9.59 -6.46 -6.81
C MET A 224 8.79 -7.57 -7.50
N ARG A 225 8.73 -7.57 -8.84
CA ARG A 225 8.09 -8.65 -9.60
C ARG A 225 8.75 -10.00 -9.33
N ARG A 226 10.09 -10.07 -9.33
CA ARG A 226 10.82 -11.30 -9.00
C ARG A 226 10.53 -11.77 -7.57
N HIS A 227 10.54 -10.86 -6.60
CA HIS A 227 10.21 -11.17 -5.21
C HIS A 227 8.80 -11.74 -5.05
N MET A 228 7.82 -11.12 -5.74
CA MET A 228 6.45 -11.64 -5.81
C MET A 228 6.41 -13.08 -6.34
N ILE A 229 7.09 -13.34 -7.46
CA ILE A 229 7.15 -14.67 -8.08
C ILE A 229 7.79 -15.69 -7.12
N GLU A 230 8.87 -15.35 -6.43
CA GLU A 230 9.54 -16.22 -5.45
C GLU A 230 8.63 -16.59 -4.28
N LYS A 231 7.87 -15.62 -3.76
CA LYS A 231 6.89 -15.83 -2.70
C LYS A 231 5.73 -16.73 -3.14
N ILE A 232 5.20 -16.51 -4.35
CA ILE A 232 4.17 -17.38 -4.92
C ILE A 232 4.72 -18.78 -5.20
N ALA A 233 5.94 -18.90 -5.74
CA ALA A 233 6.58 -20.19 -6.01
C ALA A 233 6.75 -21.01 -4.72
N SER A 234 7.18 -20.35 -3.63
CA SER A 234 7.25 -20.95 -2.29
C SER A 234 5.87 -21.41 -1.80
N HIS A 235 4.84 -20.59 -2.02
CA HIS A 235 3.45 -20.95 -1.76
C HIS A 235 2.94 -22.11 -2.64
N LEU A 236 3.54 -22.37 -3.80
CA LEU A 236 3.14 -23.49 -4.67
C LEU A 236 4.09 -24.69 -4.62
N ALA A 237 5.08 -24.68 -3.73
CA ALA A 237 6.15 -25.69 -3.66
C ALA A 237 5.65 -27.13 -3.45
N ASP A 238 4.55 -27.32 -2.72
CA ASP A 238 3.95 -28.66 -2.51
C ASP A 238 3.10 -29.13 -3.70
N PHE A 239 2.60 -28.19 -4.51
CA PHE A 239 1.66 -28.48 -5.59
C PHE A 239 2.37 -28.75 -6.91
N THR A 240 3.33 -27.92 -7.32
CA THR A 240 3.95 -28.04 -8.64
C THR A 240 4.67 -29.38 -8.87
N PRO A 241 5.40 -29.99 -7.89
CA PRO A 241 5.98 -31.31 -8.07
C PRO A 241 4.92 -32.41 -8.13
N ARG A 242 3.83 -32.26 -7.35
CA ARG A 242 2.68 -33.18 -7.37
C ARG A 242 1.95 -33.15 -8.71
N LEU A 243 1.82 -31.97 -9.31
CA LEU A 243 1.24 -31.83 -10.65
C LEU A 243 2.14 -32.46 -11.71
N LYS A 244 3.47 -32.31 -11.59
CA LYS A 244 4.44 -32.96 -12.49
C LYS A 244 4.38 -34.48 -12.40
N SER A 245 4.18 -35.05 -11.20
CA SER A 245 4.05 -36.50 -11.03
C SER A 245 2.66 -37.02 -11.42
N ASN A 246 1.62 -36.19 -11.29
CA ASN A 246 0.25 -36.53 -11.63
C ASN A 246 -0.46 -35.32 -12.25
N THR A 247 -0.61 -35.35 -13.58
CA THR A 247 -1.23 -34.25 -14.35
C THR A 247 -2.71 -34.02 -14.03
N ARG A 248 -3.36 -34.95 -13.32
CA ARG A 248 -4.75 -34.84 -12.82
C ARG A 248 -4.82 -34.30 -11.39
N ALA A 249 -3.70 -34.04 -10.72
CA ALA A 249 -3.71 -33.40 -9.41
C ALA A 249 -4.34 -32.01 -9.52
N ILE A 250 -5.26 -31.71 -8.59
CA ILE A 250 -5.97 -30.42 -8.52
C ILE A 250 -5.32 -29.57 -7.43
N TYR A 251 -5.16 -28.28 -7.71
CA TYR A 251 -4.72 -27.31 -6.72
C TYR A 251 -5.77 -27.16 -5.61
N GLN A 252 -5.32 -27.16 -4.36
CA GLN A 252 -6.17 -26.90 -3.20
C GLN A 252 -5.84 -25.50 -2.70
N HIS A 253 -6.79 -24.60 -2.83
CA HIS A 253 -6.61 -23.21 -2.44
C HIS A 253 -6.37 -23.08 -0.94
N CYS A 254 -5.42 -22.23 -0.59
CA CYS A 254 -5.24 -21.69 0.75
C CYS A 254 -4.77 -20.24 0.63
N ALA A 255 -5.06 -19.42 1.63
CA ALA A 255 -4.60 -18.03 1.67
C ALA A 255 -3.07 -17.97 1.56
N ILE A 256 -2.57 -17.03 0.74
CA ILE A 256 -1.15 -16.69 0.72
C ILE A 256 -0.88 -15.63 1.79
N PRO A 257 0.24 -15.73 2.54
CA PRO A 257 0.68 -14.65 3.40
C PRO A 257 0.84 -13.33 2.62
N HIS A 258 0.48 -12.22 3.25
CA HIS A 258 0.66 -10.90 2.67
C HIS A 258 2.13 -10.71 2.24
N ILE A 259 2.34 -10.44 0.95
CA ILE A 259 3.68 -10.19 0.42
C ILE A 259 4.09 -8.77 0.82
N THR A 260 5.08 -8.69 1.70
CA THR A 260 5.71 -7.43 2.08
C THR A 260 6.86 -7.10 1.12
N TYR A 261 6.91 -5.84 0.68
CA TYR A 261 7.91 -5.37 -0.26
C TYR A 261 8.91 -4.45 0.45
N PRO A 262 10.21 -4.81 0.50
CA PRO A 262 11.23 -3.96 1.13
C PRO A 262 11.30 -2.55 0.56
N GLN A 263 11.05 -2.39 -0.74
CA GLN A 263 11.06 -1.10 -1.43
C GLN A 263 9.96 -0.15 -0.92
N LEU A 264 8.88 -0.70 -0.35
CA LEU A 264 7.75 0.06 0.21
C LEU A 264 7.88 0.25 1.73
N GLN A 265 9.06 0.00 2.30
CA GLN A 265 9.25 0.15 3.72
C GLN A 265 9.07 1.61 4.14
N TYR A 266 8.20 1.82 5.12
CA TYR A 266 7.78 3.13 5.63
C TYR A 266 7.01 3.99 4.62
N GLU A 267 6.53 3.40 3.53
CA GLU A 267 5.55 4.07 2.68
C GLU A 267 4.16 4.01 3.29
N LEU A 268 3.47 5.15 3.22
CA LEU A 268 2.04 5.24 3.47
C LEU A 268 1.37 5.55 2.14
N PHE A 269 0.60 4.59 1.61
CA PHE A 269 -0.19 4.82 0.41
C PHE A 269 -1.53 5.49 0.80
N CYS A 270 -1.86 6.61 0.16
CA CYS A 270 -3.08 7.36 0.40
C CYS A 270 -3.62 7.95 -0.91
N ASP A 271 -4.90 7.70 -1.18
CA ASP A 271 -5.55 8.01 -2.45
C ASP A 271 -4.88 7.28 -3.63
N ILE A 272 -3.97 7.95 -4.34
CA ILE A 272 -3.16 7.38 -5.42
C ILE A 272 -1.66 7.61 -5.23
N TYR A 273 -1.23 8.07 -4.04
CA TYR A 273 0.15 8.47 -3.79
C TYR A 273 0.81 7.71 -2.64
N TYR A 274 2.08 7.38 -2.83
CA TYR A 274 3.05 7.04 -1.81
C TYR A 274 3.52 8.32 -1.10
N LEU A 275 3.01 8.57 0.10
CA LEU A 275 3.17 9.85 0.79
C LEU A 275 4.62 10.15 1.16
N LYS A 276 5.47 9.15 1.40
CA LYS A 276 6.89 9.41 1.70
C LYS A 276 7.63 9.88 0.45
N HIS A 277 7.36 9.30 -0.73
CA HIS A 277 7.86 9.84 -1.99
C HIS A 277 7.25 11.21 -2.32
N LEU A 278 5.95 11.41 -2.08
CA LEU A 278 5.30 12.71 -2.31
C LEU A 278 5.87 13.83 -1.41
N CYS A 279 6.30 13.48 -0.18
CA CYS A 279 6.92 14.42 0.75
C CYS A 279 8.43 14.62 0.51
N ASP A 280 9.07 13.85 -0.36
CA ASP A 280 10.47 14.02 -0.75
C ASP A 280 10.56 15.09 -1.85
N THR A 281 10.51 16.36 -1.44
CA THR A 281 10.57 17.51 -2.35
C THR A 281 11.95 17.71 -2.99
N ASP A 282 12.99 17.05 -2.48
CA ASP A 282 14.33 17.11 -3.04
C ASP A 282 14.44 16.20 -4.28
N ARG A 283 13.91 14.97 -4.21
CA ARG A 283 13.82 14.07 -5.38
C ARG A 283 12.70 14.42 -6.33
N PHE A 284 11.54 14.84 -5.79
CA PHE A 284 10.33 15.08 -6.57
C PHE A 284 9.82 16.51 -6.40
N PRO A 285 10.61 17.53 -6.79
CA PRO A 285 10.20 18.91 -6.66
C PRO A 285 8.92 19.15 -7.46
N ASP A 286 7.94 19.77 -6.79
CA ASP A 286 6.66 20.14 -7.38
C ASP A 286 5.89 19.02 -8.10
N TRP A 287 5.96 17.77 -7.60
CA TRP A 287 5.16 16.67 -8.18
C TRP A 287 3.68 17.06 -8.36
N PRO A 288 3.08 16.85 -9.55
CA PRO A 288 1.71 17.30 -9.82
C PRO A 288 0.69 16.52 -8.97
N ILE A 289 -0.27 17.23 -8.37
CA ILE A 289 -1.37 16.62 -7.62
C ILE A 289 -2.64 16.79 -8.43
N LYS A 290 -3.21 15.65 -8.88
CA LYS A 290 -4.37 15.60 -9.77
C LYS A 290 -5.62 16.27 -9.19
N ASP A 291 -5.93 16.01 -7.92
CA ASP A 291 -7.04 16.62 -7.19
C ASP A 291 -6.64 16.89 -5.73
N ALA A 292 -6.29 18.14 -5.45
CA ALA A 292 -5.85 18.57 -4.12
C ALA A 292 -6.95 18.45 -3.05
N VAL A 293 -8.23 18.62 -3.42
CA VAL A 293 -9.34 18.56 -2.46
C VAL A 293 -9.66 17.11 -2.10
N ALA A 294 -9.64 16.21 -3.10
CA ALA A 294 -9.82 14.77 -2.87
C ALA A 294 -8.67 14.22 -2.01
N LEU A 295 -7.43 14.56 -2.33
CA LEU A 295 -6.27 14.12 -1.55
C LEU A 295 -6.34 14.63 -0.10
N LEU A 296 -6.68 15.91 0.12
CA LEU A 296 -6.83 16.46 1.47
C LEU A 296 -7.88 15.68 2.29
N LYS A 297 -9.02 15.35 1.69
CA LYS A 297 -10.06 14.54 2.38
C LYS A 297 -9.57 13.14 2.73
N ARG A 298 -8.84 12.49 1.82
CA ARG A 298 -8.27 11.15 2.03
C ARG A 298 -7.21 11.16 3.13
N VAL A 299 -6.31 12.14 3.11
CA VAL A 299 -5.25 12.30 4.12
C VAL A 299 -5.84 12.62 5.50
N LEU A 300 -6.87 13.47 5.59
CA LEU A 300 -7.58 13.72 6.85
C LEU A 300 -8.26 12.46 7.39
N SER A 301 -8.85 11.64 6.52
CA SER A 301 -9.43 10.35 6.91
C SER A 301 -8.35 9.38 7.40
N ALA A 302 -7.23 9.28 6.68
CA ALA A 302 -6.10 8.43 7.06
C ALA A 302 -5.51 8.86 8.41
N TRP A 303 -5.41 10.17 8.67
CA TRP A 303 -4.99 10.70 9.96
C TRP A 303 -5.89 10.22 11.09
N ARG A 304 -7.22 10.35 10.91
CA ARG A 304 -8.18 9.92 11.91
C ARG A 304 -8.04 8.43 12.21
N THR A 305 -7.98 7.60 11.17
CA THR A 305 -7.79 6.15 11.30
C THR A 305 -6.49 5.78 12.01
N GLU A 306 -5.38 6.47 11.70
CA GLU A 306 -4.08 6.20 12.35
C GLU A 306 -4.08 6.56 13.84
N VAL A 307 -4.73 7.67 14.22
CA VAL A 307 -4.79 8.13 15.62
C VAL A 307 -5.79 7.30 16.45
N GLU A 308 -6.86 6.81 15.83
CA GLU A 308 -7.87 5.93 16.45
C GLU A 308 -7.49 4.45 16.41
N LYS A 309 -6.31 4.12 15.88
CA LYS A 309 -5.85 2.75 15.68
C LYS A 309 -5.71 2.01 17.01
N GLU A 310 -6.59 1.05 17.24
CA GLU A 310 -6.54 0.16 18.39
C GLU A 310 -5.49 -0.95 18.21
N PRO A 311 -4.91 -1.48 19.31
CA PRO A 311 -4.04 -2.65 19.25
C PRO A 311 -4.78 -3.87 18.67
N SER A 312 -4.04 -4.73 17.97
CA SER A 312 -4.62 -5.88 17.26
C SER A 312 -5.36 -6.83 18.22
N SER A 313 -6.52 -7.34 17.80
CA SER A 313 -7.35 -8.27 18.62
C SER A 313 -6.73 -9.65 18.84
N MET A 314 -5.67 -9.97 18.08
CA MET A 314 -4.92 -11.21 18.16
C MET A 314 -3.44 -10.86 18.04
N SER A 315 -2.60 -11.47 18.88
CA SER A 315 -1.14 -11.34 18.76
C SER A 315 -0.55 -12.44 17.87
N VAL A 316 0.67 -12.22 17.37
CA VAL A 316 1.41 -13.25 16.60
C VAL A 316 1.64 -14.50 17.46
N ASP A 317 1.88 -14.34 18.77
CA ASP A 317 2.11 -15.45 19.70
C ASP A 317 0.84 -16.27 19.95
N GLU A 318 -0.31 -15.60 20.06
CA GLU A 318 -1.61 -16.28 20.13
C GLU A 318 -1.87 -17.10 18.86
N ALA A 319 -1.58 -16.53 17.69
CA ALA A 319 -1.76 -17.23 16.42
C ALA A 319 -0.81 -18.43 16.28
N TYR A 320 0.46 -18.31 16.71
CA TYR A 320 1.40 -19.43 16.76
C TYR A 320 0.97 -20.52 17.72
N THR A 321 0.42 -20.14 18.88
CA THR A 321 -0.12 -21.09 19.86
C THR A 321 -1.27 -21.91 19.26
N GLU A 322 -2.20 -21.25 18.55
CA GLU A 322 -3.31 -21.93 17.88
C GLU A 322 -2.85 -22.86 16.74
N LEU A 323 -1.76 -22.50 16.05
CA LEU A 323 -1.12 -23.34 15.02
C LEU A 323 -0.14 -24.38 15.58
N GLY A 324 0.04 -24.47 16.90
CA GLY A 324 0.97 -25.40 17.54
C GLY A 324 2.43 -25.20 17.10
N LEU A 325 2.82 -23.94 16.91
CA LEU A 325 4.18 -23.52 16.58
C LEU A 325 4.91 -23.04 17.85
N GLU A 326 6.23 -23.14 17.86
CA GLU A 326 7.05 -22.71 19.00
C GLU A 326 7.01 -21.18 19.15
N LEU A 327 6.82 -20.70 20.37
CA LEU A 327 6.93 -19.28 20.70
C LEU A 327 8.40 -18.83 20.62
N ASP A 328 8.62 -17.52 20.53
CA ASP A 328 9.95 -16.87 20.46
C ASP A 328 10.80 -17.19 19.22
N THR A 329 10.27 -17.95 18.25
CA THR A 329 10.92 -18.22 16.95
C THR A 329 10.06 -17.69 15.81
N ARG A 330 10.64 -16.88 14.92
CA ARG A 330 9.96 -16.55 13.66
C ARG A 330 9.98 -17.78 12.74
N HIS A 331 8.80 -18.31 12.46
CA HIS A 331 8.64 -19.42 11.52
C HIS A 331 8.55 -18.89 10.09
N ASP A 332 9.07 -19.65 9.14
CA ASP A 332 8.89 -19.35 7.73
C ASP A 332 7.46 -19.68 7.27
N ASP A 333 7.03 -19.01 6.20
CA ASP A 333 5.69 -19.17 5.62
C ASP A 333 5.37 -20.64 5.31
N ALA A 334 6.40 -21.43 4.94
CA ALA A 334 6.29 -22.85 4.65
C ALA A 334 5.94 -23.69 5.90
N LYS A 335 6.60 -23.46 7.05
CA LYS A 335 6.30 -24.16 8.30
C LYS A 335 4.93 -23.77 8.85
N ILE A 336 4.56 -22.50 8.75
CA ILE A 336 3.22 -22.00 9.14
C ILE A 336 2.14 -22.74 8.33
N ARG A 337 2.28 -22.74 7.00
CA ARG A 337 1.35 -23.41 6.08
C ARG A 337 1.27 -24.91 6.31
N LYS A 338 2.41 -25.57 6.52
CA LYS A 338 2.46 -27.02 6.80
C LYS A 338 1.72 -27.37 8.10
N SER A 339 1.88 -26.55 9.14
CA SER A 339 1.14 -26.76 10.40
C SER A 339 -0.36 -26.53 10.20
N TYR A 340 -0.74 -25.47 9.48
CA TYR A 340 -2.13 -25.19 9.11
C TYR A 340 -2.78 -26.38 8.40
N PHE A 341 -2.20 -26.90 7.32
CA PHE A 341 -2.79 -28.05 6.59
C PHE A 341 -2.93 -29.30 7.45
N ARG A 342 -1.92 -29.59 8.28
CA ARG A 342 -1.96 -30.74 9.20
C ARG A 342 -3.11 -30.61 10.19
N LEU A 343 -3.31 -29.43 10.77
CA LEU A 343 -4.38 -29.17 11.74
C LEU A 343 -5.76 -29.09 11.06
N ALA A 344 -5.87 -28.37 9.95
CA ALA A 344 -7.09 -28.27 9.15
C ALA A 344 -7.60 -29.66 8.70
N GLN A 345 -6.70 -30.54 8.25
CA GLN A 345 -7.06 -31.92 7.88
C GLN A 345 -7.49 -32.77 9.09
N LYS A 346 -6.89 -32.56 10.26
CA LYS A 346 -7.18 -33.30 11.49
C LYS A 346 -8.52 -32.90 12.11
N TYR A 347 -8.87 -31.62 12.04
CA TYR A 347 -10.08 -31.05 12.65
C TYR A 347 -11.19 -30.74 11.63
N HIS A 348 -11.06 -31.20 10.38
CA HIS A 348 -12.05 -30.96 9.33
C HIS A 348 -13.45 -31.46 9.74
N PRO A 349 -14.52 -30.64 9.65
CA PRO A 349 -15.86 -30.99 10.10
C PRO A 349 -16.40 -32.32 9.54
N ASP A 350 -16.14 -32.60 8.26
CA ASP A 350 -16.55 -33.86 7.62
C ASP A 350 -15.91 -35.13 8.21
N LYS A 351 -14.71 -35.02 8.79
CA LYS A 351 -13.96 -36.15 9.36
C LYS A 351 -14.06 -36.19 10.88
N ASN A 352 -14.32 -35.05 11.51
CA ASN A 352 -14.40 -34.89 12.95
C ASN A 352 -15.53 -33.89 13.30
N PRO A 353 -16.74 -34.39 13.61
CA PRO A 353 -17.92 -33.56 13.91
C PRO A 353 -17.70 -32.59 15.08
N ASP A 354 -16.90 -32.98 16.08
CA ASP A 354 -16.59 -32.15 17.26
C ASP A 354 -15.37 -31.22 17.03
N GLY A 355 -14.74 -31.28 15.85
CA GLY A 355 -13.53 -30.53 15.52
C GLY A 355 -13.77 -29.09 15.04
N ARG A 356 -15.03 -28.69 14.81
CA ARG A 356 -15.39 -27.43 14.15
C ARG A 356 -14.84 -26.19 14.84
N GLU A 357 -14.98 -26.08 16.17
CA GLU A 357 -14.49 -24.92 16.91
C GLU A 357 -12.97 -24.76 16.79
N LYS A 358 -12.23 -25.88 16.85
CA LYS A 358 -10.77 -25.84 16.70
C LYS A 358 -10.35 -25.55 15.26
N PHE A 359 -11.10 -26.04 14.28
CA PHE A 359 -10.88 -25.71 12.87
C PHE A 359 -11.06 -24.22 12.58
N GLU A 360 -12.13 -23.60 13.11
CA GLU A 360 -12.39 -22.17 12.97
C GLU A 360 -11.28 -21.33 13.64
N LYS A 361 -10.79 -21.72 14.83
CA LYS A 361 -9.65 -21.05 15.48
C LYS A 361 -8.35 -21.17 14.68
N VAL A 362 -8.06 -22.36 14.14
CA VAL A 362 -6.87 -22.61 13.29
C VAL A 362 -6.93 -21.79 12.00
N ASN A 363 -8.11 -21.69 11.36
CA ASN A 363 -8.30 -20.85 10.18
C ASN A 363 -8.10 -19.38 10.53
N LYS A 364 -8.73 -18.88 11.60
CA LYS A 364 -8.59 -17.49 12.02
C LYS A 364 -7.14 -17.12 12.34
N ALA A 365 -6.41 -17.99 13.03
CA ALA A 365 -4.99 -17.80 13.32
C ALA A 365 -4.14 -17.76 12.05
N TYR A 366 -4.39 -18.66 11.10
CA TYR A 366 -3.67 -18.67 9.82
C TYR A 366 -3.98 -17.42 8.97
N GLU A 367 -5.26 -17.02 8.89
CA GLU A 367 -5.68 -15.82 8.18
C GLU A 367 -5.07 -14.55 8.80
N PHE A 368 -5.01 -14.46 10.13
CA PHE A 368 -4.34 -13.37 10.83
C PHE A 368 -2.85 -13.29 10.46
N LEU A 369 -2.11 -14.39 10.54
CA LEU A 369 -0.69 -14.44 10.15
C LEU A 369 -0.47 -14.13 8.67
N CYS A 370 -1.48 -14.39 7.83
CA CYS A 370 -1.44 -14.03 6.41
C CYS A 370 -1.92 -12.59 6.12
N SER A 371 -2.38 -11.85 7.12
CA SER A 371 -2.93 -10.50 6.95
C SER A 371 -1.86 -9.40 7.08
N ARG A 372 -2.17 -8.19 6.58
CA ARG A 372 -1.34 -6.99 6.81
C ARG A 372 -1.18 -6.70 8.30
N SER A 373 -2.18 -7.04 9.12
CA SER A 373 -2.24 -6.71 10.54
C SER A 373 -1.18 -7.44 11.38
N ALA A 374 -0.73 -8.63 10.96
CA ALA A 374 0.36 -9.35 11.65
C ALA A 374 1.72 -8.62 11.57
N HIS A 375 1.83 -7.61 10.71
CA HIS A 375 3.04 -6.79 10.54
C HIS A 375 2.82 -5.32 10.90
N ALA A 376 1.61 -4.95 11.33
CA ALA A 376 1.32 -3.58 11.74
C ALA A 376 1.93 -3.28 13.10
N VAL A 377 2.42 -2.05 13.29
CA VAL A 377 2.80 -1.54 14.62
C VAL A 377 1.53 -1.42 15.46
N ASP A 378 1.60 -1.81 16.74
CA ASP A 378 0.50 -1.61 17.67
C ASP A 378 0.31 -0.11 17.97
N GLY A 379 -0.91 0.37 17.79
CA GLY A 379 -1.25 1.79 17.97
C GLY A 379 -0.79 2.72 16.83
N PRO A 380 -0.85 4.04 17.07
CA PRO A 380 -0.49 5.05 16.08
C PRO A 380 1.01 5.07 15.75
N ASP A 381 1.38 5.03 14.46
CA ASP A 381 2.77 5.18 14.00
C ASP A 381 3.11 6.67 13.77
N PRO A 382 4.08 7.25 14.53
CA PRO A 382 4.50 8.64 14.35
C PRO A 382 4.99 8.96 12.93
N ARG A 383 5.57 7.99 12.21
CA ARG A 383 6.05 8.20 10.84
C ARG A 383 4.88 8.40 9.88
N ASN A 384 3.82 7.60 10.02
CA ASN A 384 2.60 7.75 9.22
C ASN A 384 1.96 9.12 9.46
N ILE A 385 1.87 9.53 10.74
CA ILE A 385 1.34 10.84 11.13
C ILE A 385 2.19 11.97 10.53
N LEU A 386 3.53 11.85 10.55
CA LEU A 386 4.42 12.84 9.94
C LEU A 386 4.15 13.01 8.44
N LEU A 387 4.02 11.90 7.69
CA LEU A 387 3.75 11.92 6.26
C LEU A 387 2.40 12.56 5.95
N VAL A 388 1.38 12.24 6.74
CA VAL A 388 0.04 12.84 6.68
C VAL A 388 0.09 14.35 6.91
N ILE A 389 0.83 14.83 7.92
CA ILE A 389 0.97 16.26 8.22
C ILE A 389 1.73 16.98 7.10
N ARG A 390 2.88 16.45 6.67
CA ARG A 390 3.69 17.04 5.60
C ARG A 390 2.96 17.11 4.26
N THR A 391 2.20 16.08 3.92
CA THR A 391 1.36 16.09 2.70
C THR A 391 0.36 17.25 2.73
N GLN A 392 -0.24 17.52 3.90
CA GLN A 392 -1.15 18.65 4.05
C GLN A 392 -0.42 19.99 3.96
N SER A 393 0.82 20.10 4.47
CA SER A 393 1.64 21.31 4.30
C SER A 393 1.87 21.61 2.82
N ILE A 394 2.26 20.58 2.03
CA ILE A 394 2.45 20.69 0.57
C ILE A 394 1.15 21.15 -0.11
N LEU A 395 0.01 20.57 0.26
CA LEU A 395 -1.29 20.92 -0.29
C LEU A 395 -1.64 22.40 -0.04
N PHE A 396 -1.50 22.88 1.21
CA PHE A 396 -1.79 24.28 1.54
C PHE A 396 -0.76 25.26 1.00
N ALA A 397 0.50 24.85 0.85
CA ALA A 397 1.55 25.69 0.27
C ALA A 397 1.33 25.90 -1.23
N ARG A 398 1.05 24.82 -1.98
CA ARG A 398 1.01 24.85 -3.46
C ARG A 398 -0.37 25.11 -4.05
N TYR A 399 -1.43 24.64 -3.39
CA TYR A 399 -2.80 24.70 -3.89
C TYR A 399 -3.70 25.64 -3.07
N LYS A 400 -3.11 26.69 -2.48
CA LYS A 400 -3.81 27.66 -1.61
C LYS A 400 -5.10 28.21 -2.24
N GLU A 401 -5.08 28.54 -3.53
CA GLU A 401 -6.24 29.15 -4.21
C GLU A 401 -7.42 28.18 -4.31
N VAL A 402 -7.13 26.89 -4.51
CA VAL A 402 -8.13 25.83 -4.58
C VAL A 402 -8.69 25.51 -3.19
N LEU A 403 -7.85 25.58 -2.16
CA LEU A 403 -8.22 25.22 -0.78
C LEU A 403 -8.82 26.38 0.03
N ALA A 404 -8.53 27.63 -0.33
CA ALA A 404 -8.97 28.83 0.40
C ALA A 404 -10.48 28.92 0.69
N PRO A 405 -11.40 28.43 -0.18
CA PRO A 405 -12.84 28.46 0.10
C PRO A 405 -13.28 27.53 1.24
N TYR A 406 -12.45 26.57 1.66
CA TYR A 406 -12.82 25.55 2.63
C TYR A 406 -12.20 25.81 4.00
N LYS A 407 -12.97 25.49 5.06
CA LYS A 407 -12.43 25.43 6.42
C LYS A 407 -11.59 24.17 6.59
N TYR A 408 -10.44 24.31 7.23
CA TYR A 408 -9.59 23.19 7.55
C TYR A 408 -10.14 22.37 8.73
N ALA A 409 -10.70 21.21 8.42
CA ALA A 409 -11.32 20.31 9.40
C ALA A 409 -10.31 19.56 10.30
N GLY A 410 -9.00 19.67 10.01
CA GLY A 410 -7.95 18.96 10.75
C GLY A 410 -7.51 19.64 12.04
N TYR A 411 -7.97 20.85 12.36
CA TYR A 411 -7.51 21.60 13.55
C TYR A 411 -7.64 20.84 14.87
N PRO A 412 -8.74 20.14 15.20
CA PRO A 412 -8.84 19.40 16.46
C PRO A 412 -7.73 18.35 16.62
N MET A 413 -7.40 17.62 15.55
CA MET A 413 -6.32 16.62 15.57
C MET A 413 -4.95 17.31 15.62
N LEU A 414 -4.75 18.36 14.81
CA LEU A 414 -3.49 19.11 14.74
C LEU A 414 -3.13 19.76 16.07
N ILE A 415 -4.08 20.42 16.72
CA ILE A 415 -3.88 21.08 18.02
C ILE A 415 -3.57 20.04 19.10
N LYS A 416 -4.29 18.91 19.10
CA LYS A 416 -4.00 17.80 20.01
C LYS A 416 -2.59 17.24 19.79
N THR A 417 -2.15 17.07 18.54
CA THR A 417 -0.76 16.66 18.24
C THR A 417 0.25 17.68 18.74
N ILE A 418 0.02 18.98 18.55
CA ILE A 418 0.89 20.04 19.05
C ILE A 418 0.99 19.98 20.58
N GLN A 419 -0.14 19.85 21.28
CA GLN A 419 -0.16 19.76 22.74
C GLN A 419 0.57 18.50 23.25
N LEU A 420 0.26 17.33 22.70
CA LEU A 420 0.89 16.07 23.11
C LEU A 420 2.41 16.10 22.90
N GLU A 421 2.89 16.61 21.77
CA GLU A 421 4.31 16.73 21.51
C GLU A 421 4.98 17.81 22.35
N ALA A 422 4.31 18.96 22.53
CA ALA A 422 4.83 20.04 23.35
C ALA A 422 4.86 19.69 24.84
N ASP A 423 4.03 18.76 25.32
CA ASP A 423 4.04 18.31 26.71
C ASP A 423 5.05 17.18 26.94
N ASP A 424 5.49 16.48 25.90
CA ASP A 424 6.39 15.33 25.97
C ASP A 424 7.80 15.69 26.48
N GLU A 425 8.19 15.10 27.62
CA GLU A 425 9.53 15.24 28.23
C GLU A 425 10.67 14.85 27.28
N GLN A 426 10.44 13.92 26.34
CA GLN A 426 11.41 13.42 25.38
C GLN A 426 11.37 14.14 24.02
N LEU A 427 10.63 15.25 23.88
CA LEU A 427 10.45 15.99 22.63
C LEU A 427 11.75 16.16 21.81
N PHE A 428 12.84 16.59 22.44
CA PHE A 428 14.11 16.89 21.75
C PHE A 428 15.03 15.67 21.53
N SER A 429 14.61 14.48 21.98
CA SER A 429 15.35 13.22 21.81
C SER A 429 14.69 12.25 20.83
N LYS A 430 13.52 12.60 20.28
CA LYS A 430 12.79 11.76 19.31
C LYS A 430 13.47 11.77 17.94
N GLU A 431 13.48 10.61 17.28
CA GLU A 431 13.93 10.49 15.89
C GLU A 431 12.99 11.19 14.89
N THR A 432 11.69 11.21 15.18
CA THR A 432 10.66 11.81 14.34
C THR A 432 10.00 12.97 15.07
N SER A 433 10.20 14.21 14.60
CA SER A 433 9.58 15.39 15.18
C SER A 433 8.25 15.72 14.49
N LEU A 434 7.14 15.42 15.17
CA LEU A 434 5.81 15.80 14.71
C LEU A 434 5.52 17.29 14.93
N LEU A 435 6.11 17.89 15.97
CA LEU A 435 5.83 19.28 16.35
C LEU A 435 6.27 20.29 15.28
N ALA A 436 7.45 20.08 14.67
CA ALA A 436 7.95 20.97 13.61
C ALA A 436 7.02 20.97 12.39
N ALA A 437 6.64 19.77 11.92
CA ALA A 437 5.71 19.61 10.81
C ALA A 437 4.29 20.12 11.14
N ALA A 438 3.83 19.95 12.38
CA ALA A 438 2.54 20.45 12.83
C ALA A 438 2.51 22.00 12.85
N ALA A 439 3.58 22.65 13.31
CA ALA A 439 3.72 24.10 13.27
C ALA A 439 3.75 24.62 11.82
N GLU A 440 4.47 23.93 10.93
CA GLU A 440 4.52 24.25 9.50
C GLU A 440 3.15 24.16 8.82
N LEU A 441 2.42 23.06 9.05
CA LEU A 441 1.06 22.88 8.54
C LEU A 441 0.12 23.97 9.08
N THR A 442 0.27 24.32 10.35
CA THR A 442 -0.51 25.41 10.96
C THR A 442 -0.27 26.72 10.21
N TYR A 443 0.99 27.07 9.95
CA TYR A 443 1.34 28.26 9.18
C TYR A 443 0.70 28.27 7.79
N HIS A 444 0.91 27.22 6.99
CA HIS A 444 0.37 27.16 5.63
C HIS A 444 -1.17 27.19 5.62
N SER A 445 -1.82 26.53 6.58
CA SER A 445 -3.28 26.51 6.68
C SER A 445 -3.87 27.89 6.94
N ILE A 446 -3.31 28.68 7.86
CA ILE A 446 -3.83 30.02 8.18
C ILE A 446 -3.41 31.08 7.16
N ASN A 447 -2.24 30.92 6.53
CA ASN A 447 -1.81 31.77 5.43
C ASN A 447 -2.65 31.54 4.15
N CYS A 448 -3.30 30.39 4.03
CA CYS A 448 -4.20 30.06 2.93
C CYS A 448 -5.50 30.89 2.95
N SER A 449 -6.15 31.06 4.12
CA SER A 449 -7.42 31.79 4.17
C SER A 449 -7.76 32.38 5.54
N LYS A 450 -8.54 33.46 5.52
CA LYS A 450 -9.16 34.06 6.72
C LYS A 450 -10.03 33.05 7.50
N LEU A 451 -10.73 32.17 6.79
CA LEU A 451 -11.59 31.15 7.40
C LEU A 451 -10.78 30.22 8.30
N ASN A 452 -9.60 29.81 7.84
CA ASN A 452 -8.70 28.95 8.59
C ASN A 452 -8.10 29.66 9.81
N ALA A 453 -7.67 30.92 9.65
CA ALA A 453 -7.19 31.72 10.78
C ALA A 453 -8.28 31.90 11.87
N GLU A 454 -9.53 32.17 11.47
CA GLU A 454 -10.65 32.25 12.42
C GLU A 454 -10.96 30.91 13.09
N GLU A 455 -10.86 29.80 12.36
CA GLU A 455 -11.12 28.46 12.90
C GLU A 455 -10.04 28.05 13.91
N LEU A 456 -8.75 28.24 13.58
CA LEU A 456 -7.64 28.01 14.51
C LEU A 456 -7.84 28.78 15.83
N ARG A 457 -8.26 30.05 15.73
CA ARG A 457 -8.55 30.88 16.92
C ARG A 457 -9.71 30.33 17.75
N ARG A 458 -10.78 29.85 17.11
CA ARG A 458 -11.95 29.28 17.81
C ARG A 458 -11.60 28.00 18.56
N GLU A 459 -10.73 27.18 17.98
CA GLU A 459 -10.24 25.92 18.55
C GLU A 459 -9.11 26.11 19.58
N LYS A 460 -8.82 27.35 20.00
CA LYS A 460 -7.71 27.69 20.94
C LYS A 460 -6.32 27.26 20.43
N GLY A 461 -6.15 27.25 19.12
CA GLY A 461 -4.90 26.84 18.49
C GLY A 461 -3.76 27.82 18.74
N LEU A 462 -4.03 29.13 18.87
CA LEU A 462 -2.99 30.12 19.19
C LEU A 462 -2.39 29.89 20.59
N GLU A 463 -3.21 29.50 21.56
CA GLU A 463 -2.76 29.11 22.90
C GLU A 463 -1.87 27.88 22.87
N ALA A 464 -2.23 26.87 22.08
CA ALA A 464 -1.42 25.65 21.91
C ALA A 464 -0.07 25.96 21.26
N LEU A 465 -0.04 26.82 20.24
CA LEU A 465 1.20 27.31 19.65
C LEU A 465 2.05 28.06 20.68
N GLN A 466 1.45 28.87 21.55
CA GLN A 466 2.22 29.59 22.57
C GLN A 466 2.90 28.65 23.58
N GLY A 467 2.24 27.57 23.99
CA GLY A 467 2.84 26.55 24.85
C GLY A 467 4.07 25.90 24.19
N ALA A 468 3.91 25.47 22.94
CA ALA A 468 5.00 24.90 22.15
C ALA A 468 6.15 25.90 21.93
N TYR A 469 5.82 27.16 21.61
CA TYR A 469 6.78 28.22 21.37
C TYR A 469 7.64 28.48 22.61
N ASN A 470 7.02 28.66 23.77
CA ASN A 470 7.73 28.92 25.01
C ASN A 470 8.72 27.78 25.35
N ARG A 471 8.28 26.52 25.20
CA ARG A 471 9.14 25.35 25.45
C ARG A 471 10.33 25.31 24.50
N CYS A 472 10.12 25.51 23.20
CA CYS A 472 11.21 25.53 22.21
C CYS A 472 12.15 26.72 22.40
N VAL A 473 11.64 27.91 22.71
CA VAL A 473 12.44 29.11 22.98
C VAL A 473 13.33 28.91 24.22
N SER A 474 12.85 28.19 25.24
CA SER A 474 13.59 27.96 26.49
C SER A 474 14.86 27.11 26.33
N VAL A 475 14.95 26.31 25.27
CA VAL A 475 16.10 25.43 24.99
C VAL A 475 17.06 25.99 23.94
N LEU A 476 16.76 27.17 23.38
CA LEU A 476 17.65 27.84 22.44
C LEU A 476 18.94 28.28 23.13
N SER A 477 20.06 28.16 22.42
CA SER A 477 21.38 28.51 22.90
C SER A 477 22.26 29.00 21.74
N ASN A 478 23.44 29.55 22.05
CA ASN A 478 24.42 29.93 21.03
C ASN A 478 24.96 28.73 20.22
N SER A 479 24.72 27.48 20.65
CA SER A 479 25.07 26.28 19.89
C SER A 479 23.93 25.75 19.01
N SER A 480 22.75 26.38 19.06
CA SER A 480 21.61 25.96 18.26
C SER A 480 21.85 26.16 16.76
N LYS A 481 21.34 25.26 15.94
CA LYS A 481 21.45 25.26 14.47
C LYS A 481 20.09 25.38 13.82
N SER A 482 20.07 25.81 12.56
CA SER A 482 18.83 25.93 11.77
C SER A 482 18.06 24.61 11.59
N SER A 483 18.75 23.47 11.67
CA SER A 483 18.17 22.13 11.58
C SER A 483 17.65 21.58 12.91
N ASP A 484 17.85 22.31 14.01
CA ASP A 484 17.38 21.86 15.32
C ASP A 484 15.87 22.01 15.40
N VAL A 485 15.18 20.99 15.93
CA VAL A 485 13.72 20.96 16.08
C VAL A 485 13.19 22.23 16.77
N ALA A 486 13.87 22.70 17.82
CA ALA A 486 13.46 23.90 18.53
C ALA A 486 13.47 25.15 17.63
N VAL A 487 14.47 25.28 16.76
CA VAL A 487 14.61 26.42 15.84
C VAL A 487 13.56 26.36 14.72
N GLU A 488 13.33 25.17 14.16
CA GLU A 488 12.28 24.96 13.14
C GLU A 488 10.88 25.27 13.68
N VAL A 489 10.57 24.78 14.89
CA VAL A 489 9.29 25.05 15.56
C VAL A 489 9.15 26.55 15.85
N CYS A 490 10.18 27.21 16.40
CA CYS A 490 10.13 28.66 16.64
C CYS A 490 9.91 29.44 15.36
N THR A 491 10.59 29.06 14.27
CA THR A 491 10.46 29.71 12.96
C THR A 491 9.04 29.58 12.44
N ASN A 492 8.48 28.37 12.42
CA ASN A 492 7.12 28.15 11.91
C ASN A 492 6.04 28.79 12.78
N ILE A 493 6.20 28.82 14.11
CA ILE A 493 5.26 29.51 15.00
C ILE A 493 5.34 31.03 14.84
N ALA A 494 6.53 31.62 14.69
CA ALA A 494 6.67 33.05 14.42
C ALA A 494 6.01 33.43 13.07
N LYS A 495 6.13 32.59 12.04
CA LYS A 495 5.35 32.73 10.80
C LYS A 495 3.84 32.62 11.05
N CYS A 496 3.40 31.73 11.93
CA CYS A 496 1.99 31.64 12.30
C CYS A 496 1.48 32.94 12.92
N TYR A 497 2.22 33.53 13.87
CA TYR A 497 1.85 34.81 14.48
C TYR A 497 1.84 35.95 13.46
N THR A 498 2.78 35.96 12.53
CA THR A 498 2.81 36.93 11.41
C THR A 498 1.53 36.84 10.57
N ALA A 499 1.16 35.64 10.13
CA ALA A 499 -0.08 35.43 9.37
C ALA A 499 -1.33 35.77 10.19
N ALA A 500 -1.37 35.36 11.47
CA ALA A 500 -2.48 35.66 12.38
C ALA A 500 -2.66 37.16 12.61
N ALA A 501 -1.56 37.94 12.69
CA ALA A 501 -1.59 39.38 12.90
C ALA A 501 -2.32 40.13 11.77
N SER A 502 -2.47 39.55 10.59
CA SER A 502 -3.25 40.13 9.49
C SER A 502 -4.75 40.18 9.78
N PHE A 503 -5.26 39.41 10.76
CA PHE A 503 -6.68 39.27 11.03
C PHE A 503 -7.10 39.94 12.36
N PRO A 504 -8.11 40.84 12.38
CA PRO A 504 -8.49 41.60 13.58
C PRO A 504 -8.81 40.74 14.81
N MET A 505 -9.63 39.70 14.65
CA MET A 505 -10.02 38.81 15.77
C MET A 505 -8.84 38.01 16.32
N CYS A 506 -7.84 37.72 15.49
CA CYS A 506 -6.62 37.05 15.93
C CYS A 506 -5.71 38.02 16.69
N ARG A 507 -5.63 39.29 16.29
CA ARG A 507 -4.91 40.33 17.06
C ARG A 507 -5.50 40.53 18.44
N GLU A 508 -6.83 40.61 18.56
CA GLU A 508 -7.51 40.66 19.86
C GLU A 508 -7.12 39.47 20.74
N LYS A 509 -7.03 38.27 20.15
CA LYS A 509 -6.61 37.09 20.90
C LYS A 509 -5.12 37.13 21.30
N LEU A 510 -4.24 37.61 20.43
CA LEU A 510 -2.82 37.79 20.72
C LEU A 510 -2.58 38.79 21.87
N LEU A 511 -3.42 39.82 21.99
CA LEU A 511 -3.38 40.76 23.12
C LEU A 511 -3.62 40.10 24.48
N GLU A 512 -4.40 39.01 24.52
CA GLU A 512 -4.64 38.23 25.75
C GLU A 512 -3.43 37.36 26.14
N MET A 513 -2.41 37.21 25.27
CA MET A 513 -1.28 36.30 25.47
C MET A 513 0.09 37.01 25.51
N PRO A 514 0.28 38.11 26.26
CA PRO A 514 1.45 39.00 26.12
C PRO A 514 2.82 38.33 26.33
N HIS A 515 2.87 37.14 26.92
CA HIS A 515 4.08 36.34 27.08
C HIS A 515 4.77 35.99 25.76
N PHE A 516 4.02 35.77 24.66
CA PHE A 516 4.60 35.40 23.37
C PHE A 516 5.56 36.47 22.82
N ILE A 517 5.32 37.75 23.15
CA ILE A 517 6.16 38.87 22.72
C ILE A 517 7.54 38.80 23.38
N LYS A 518 7.62 38.36 24.64
CA LYS A 518 8.91 38.17 25.32
C LYS A 518 9.69 37.02 24.71
N ASP A 519 9.01 35.92 24.41
CA ASP A 519 9.60 34.77 23.71
C ASP A 519 10.09 35.18 22.31
N LEU A 520 9.33 36.01 21.60
CA LEU A 520 9.72 36.60 20.30
C LEU A 520 10.99 37.45 20.42
N CYS A 521 11.07 38.37 21.40
CA CYS A 521 12.30 39.12 21.65
C CYS A 521 13.49 38.20 21.96
N HIS A 522 13.28 37.11 22.71
CA HIS A 522 14.32 36.15 23.02
C HIS A 522 14.84 35.44 21.76
N THR A 523 13.99 35.09 20.80
CA THR A 523 14.46 34.53 19.52
C THR A 523 15.36 35.49 18.73
N LEU A 524 15.10 36.80 18.80
CA LEU A 524 15.90 37.83 18.13
C LEU A 524 17.29 38.05 18.78
N TYR A 525 17.55 37.47 19.94
CA TYR A 525 18.86 37.53 20.61
C TYR A 525 19.91 36.68 19.88
N PHE A 526 19.52 35.54 19.31
CA PHE A 526 20.42 34.55 18.71
C PHE A 526 20.77 34.88 17.25
N LYS A 527 21.61 35.90 17.04
CA LYS A 527 21.93 36.47 15.71
C LYS A 527 22.47 35.46 14.68
N GLU A 528 23.07 34.36 15.13
CA GLU A 528 23.58 33.30 14.25
C GLU A 528 22.43 32.49 13.59
N LEU A 529 21.22 32.54 14.17
CA LEU A 529 20.01 31.94 13.62
C LEU A 529 19.31 32.89 12.64
N THR A 530 20.03 33.34 11.60
CA THR A 530 19.58 34.43 10.71
C THR A 530 18.16 34.24 10.18
N LYS A 531 17.81 33.03 9.68
CA LYS A 531 16.46 32.72 9.19
C LYS A 531 15.36 32.90 10.25
N LEU A 532 15.62 32.48 11.48
CA LEU A 532 14.69 32.66 12.60
C LEU A 532 14.56 34.15 12.93
N CYS A 533 15.68 34.88 12.95
CA CYS A 533 15.68 36.31 13.22
C CYS A 533 14.91 37.11 12.15
N THR A 534 15.10 36.81 10.86
CA THR A 534 14.36 37.44 9.75
C THR A 534 12.85 37.25 9.93
N VAL A 535 12.40 36.02 10.16
CA VAL A 535 10.98 35.71 10.46
C VAL A 535 10.50 36.42 11.73
N GLY A 536 11.36 36.51 12.75
CA GLY A 536 11.07 37.25 13.97
C GLY A 536 10.83 38.73 13.70
N VAL A 537 11.64 39.36 12.86
CA VAL A 537 11.49 40.77 12.44
C VAL A 537 10.21 40.97 11.63
N GLU A 538 9.89 40.07 10.70
CA GLU A 538 8.62 40.07 9.96
C GLU A 538 7.41 40.01 10.91
N CYS A 539 7.50 39.14 11.92
CA CYS A 539 6.47 39.01 12.95
C CYS A 539 6.30 40.31 13.74
N VAL A 540 7.41 40.92 14.18
CA VAL A 540 7.38 42.22 14.87
C VAL A 540 6.73 43.29 13.99
N SER A 541 7.07 43.35 12.70
CA SER A 541 6.49 44.28 11.73
C SER A 541 4.98 44.09 11.60
N ALA A 542 4.51 42.84 11.44
CA ALA A 542 3.10 42.53 11.31
C ALA A 542 2.28 42.88 12.57
N LEU A 543 2.87 42.71 13.76
CA LEU A 543 2.24 43.04 15.04
C LEU A 543 2.20 44.55 15.31
N ALA A 544 3.21 45.29 14.86
CA ALA A 544 3.37 46.72 15.11
C ALA A 544 2.30 47.60 14.43
N VAL A 545 1.47 47.02 13.55
CA VAL A 545 0.31 47.69 12.94
C VAL A 545 -0.79 48.01 13.96
N ASP A 546 -0.87 47.23 15.06
CA ASP A 546 -1.80 47.47 16.16
C ASP A 546 -1.13 48.25 17.30
N GLN A 547 -1.78 49.32 17.75
CA GLN A 547 -1.19 50.25 18.72
C GLN A 547 -0.89 49.60 20.08
N ILE A 548 -1.72 48.66 20.53
CA ILE A 548 -1.54 47.99 21.83
C ILE A 548 -0.44 46.95 21.72
N LEU A 549 -0.42 46.15 20.64
CA LEU A 549 0.67 45.21 20.37
C LEU A 549 2.02 45.92 20.20
N GLN A 550 2.04 47.07 19.51
CA GLN A 550 3.22 47.92 19.38
C GLN A 550 3.75 48.40 20.74
N MET A 551 2.86 48.81 21.64
CA MET A 551 3.26 49.22 22.99
C MET A 551 3.83 48.04 23.80
N ASN A 552 3.21 46.87 23.69
CA ASN A 552 3.70 45.66 24.36
C ASN A 552 5.08 45.23 23.83
N LEU A 553 5.30 45.33 22.52
CA LEU A 553 6.60 45.11 21.86
C LEU A 553 7.67 46.07 22.39
N LEU A 554 7.34 47.37 22.51
CA LEU A 554 8.24 48.37 23.07
C LEU A 554 8.59 48.05 24.53
N GLN A 555 7.60 47.70 25.35
CA GLN A 555 7.79 47.33 26.75
C GLN A 555 8.62 46.05 26.92
N ALA A 556 8.54 45.13 25.97
CA ALA A 556 9.37 43.92 25.92
C ALA A 556 10.79 44.18 25.41
N GLY A 557 11.14 45.41 25.04
CA GLY A 557 12.49 45.80 24.65
C GLY A 557 12.87 45.44 23.21
N VAL A 558 11.91 45.19 22.32
CA VAL A 558 12.19 44.73 20.95
C VAL A 558 13.12 45.68 20.17
N LEU A 559 13.03 46.99 20.44
CA LEU A 559 13.83 48.01 19.75
C LEU A 559 15.33 47.76 19.89
N TRP A 560 15.79 47.29 21.06
CA TRP A 560 17.21 47.00 21.30
C TRP A 560 17.72 45.85 20.45
N HIS A 561 16.87 44.86 20.17
CA HIS A 561 17.21 43.77 19.26
C HIS A 561 17.23 44.26 17.81
N LEU A 562 16.25 45.06 17.39
CA LEU A 562 16.14 45.58 16.01
C LEU A 562 17.28 46.54 15.64
N LEU A 563 17.69 47.42 16.56
CA LEU A 563 18.76 48.39 16.31
C LEU A 563 20.08 47.72 15.92
N ILE A 564 20.35 46.53 16.47
CA ILE A 564 21.54 45.76 16.12
C ILE A 564 21.55 45.40 14.63
N TYR A 565 20.42 44.91 14.12
CA TYR A 565 20.29 44.55 12.70
C TYR A 565 20.34 45.79 11.80
N LEU A 566 19.67 46.88 12.21
CA LEU A 566 19.70 48.14 11.47
C LEU A 566 21.12 48.70 11.30
N PHE A 567 21.96 48.61 12.34
CA PHE A 567 23.35 49.08 12.27
C PHE A 567 24.30 48.09 11.59
N ALA A 568 23.91 46.81 11.48
CA ALA A 568 24.68 45.79 10.76
C ALA A 568 24.34 45.72 9.27
N TYR A 569 23.19 46.28 8.87
CA TYR A 569 22.75 46.36 7.48
C TYR A 569 23.66 47.30 6.66
N ASP A 570 24.18 46.78 5.55
CA ASP A 570 25.04 47.51 4.62
C ASP A 570 24.39 47.57 3.24
N PHE A 571 23.74 48.69 2.94
CA PHE A 571 23.04 48.92 1.67
C PHE A 571 23.98 48.93 0.45
N THR A 572 25.28 49.10 0.64
CA THR A 572 26.25 49.19 -0.47
C THR A 572 26.53 47.83 -1.12
N LEU A 573 26.15 46.73 -0.45
CA LEU A 573 26.25 45.38 -0.97
C LEU A 573 25.38 45.15 -2.22
N ASP A 574 24.18 45.74 -2.25
CA ASP A 574 23.26 45.67 -3.40
C ASP A 574 23.71 46.55 -4.56
N GLU A 575 24.34 47.69 -4.27
CA GLU A 575 24.88 48.59 -5.28
C GLU A 575 26.21 48.08 -5.90
N GLY A 576 26.89 47.16 -5.22
CA GLY A 576 28.21 46.64 -5.60
C GLY A 576 28.22 45.64 -6.77
N GLY A 577 27.06 45.19 -7.26
CA GLY A 577 26.95 44.27 -8.41
C GLY A 577 27.52 42.86 -8.17
N VAL A 578 27.77 42.49 -6.91
CA VAL A 578 28.26 41.17 -6.52
C VAL A 578 27.11 40.16 -6.54
N SER A 579 27.31 38.97 -7.12
CA SER A 579 26.33 37.90 -7.08
C SER A 579 26.11 37.43 -5.63
N GLN A 580 24.90 37.61 -5.11
CA GLN A 580 24.54 37.21 -3.75
C GLN A 580 23.81 35.86 -3.76
N ASN A 581 24.04 35.06 -2.72
CA ASN A 581 23.31 33.83 -2.44
C ASN A 581 23.03 33.78 -0.93
N GLU A 582 21.76 33.65 -0.55
CA GLU A 582 21.25 33.61 0.83
C GLU A 582 21.92 32.51 1.68
N GLU A 583 22.44 31.44 1.06
CA GLU A 583 23.15 30.37 1.77
C GLU A 583 24.61 30.74 2.14
N THR A 584 25.22 31.67 1.41
CA THR A 584 26.64 32.04 1.56
C THR A 584 26.86 33.46 2.04
N ASN A 585 25.83 34.31 1.97
CA ASN A 585 25.91 35.72 2.32
C ASN A 585 24.86 36.06 3.39
N GLN A 586 25.32 36.18 4.64
CA GLN A 586 24.44 36.54 5.77
C GLN A 586 23.82 37.93 5.60
N GLN A 587 24.43 38.83 4.82
CA GLN A 587 23.86 40.15 4.54
C GLN A 587 22.76 40.11 3.46
N ALA A 588 22.66 39.05 2.66
CA ALA A 588 21.57 38.88 1.69
C ALA A 588 20.23 38.50 2.36
N LEU A 589 20.28 38.04 3.61
CA LEU A 589 19.12 37.66 4.44
C LEU A 589 18.66 38.77 5.41
N CYS A 590 19.47 39.83 5.56
CA CYS A 590 19.34 40.87 6.60
C CYS A 590 18.58 42.11 6.13
#